data_AF-A0A958G4G9-F1
#
_entry.id   AF-A0A958G4G9-F1
#
_cell.length_a   1.000
_cell.length_b   1.000
_cell.length_c   1.000
_cell.angle_alpha   90.00
_cell.angle_beta   90.00
_cell.angle_gamma   90.00
#
_symmetry.space_group_name_H-M   'P 1'
#
loop_
_entity.id
_entity.type
_entity.pdbx_description
1 polymer ?
#
loop_
_entity_poly.entity_id
_entity_poly.type
_entity_poly.pdbx_seq_one_letter_code
_entity_poly.pdbx_strand_id
1 'polypeptide(L)' 'EIALGYTVSSSTTFPSIRHTGRQASDPPGVMTLPEETIIAGGGGQLNVSRWGDYAHMDVDPVTDTTFWFTHEYVQSTGSF' A
#
# COMPACT_ATOMS: atom_id res chain seq x y z
N GLU A 1 2.87 13.38 -11.33
CA GLU A 1 3.52 12.10 -10.95
C GLU A 1 2.44 11.13 -10.50
N ILE A 2 2.75 9.87 -10.17
CA ILE A 2 1.77 8.93 -9.61
C ILE A 2 2.42 8.14 -8.48
N ALA A 3 1.76 8.06 -7.33
CA ALA A 3 2.04 7.09 -6.28
C ALA A 3 0.95 6.01 -6.26
N LEU A 4 1.36 4.79 -5.93
CA LEU A 4 0.45 3.66 -5.74
C LEU A 4 0.87 2.91 -4.48
N GLY A 5 0.03 2.99 -3.45
CA GLY A 5 0.13 2.19 -2.23
C GLY A 5 -0.96 1.11 -2.22
N TYR A 6 -0.63 -0.11 -1.81
CA TYR A 6 -1.56 -1.23 -1.89
C TYR A 6 -1.21 -2.36 -0.92
N THR A 7 -2.16 -3.27 -0.72
CA THR A 7 -1.94 -4.52 0.01
C THR A 7 -1.33 -5.57 -0.92
N VAL A 8 -0.25 -6.21 -0.49
CA VAL A 8 0.21 -7.49 -1.04
C VAL A 8 -0.17 -8.64 -0.10
N SER A 9 -0.63 -9.76 -0.66
CA SER A 9 -0.98 -10.96 0.11
C SER A 9 -0.84 -12.21 -0.76
N SER A 10 -0.48 -13.33 -0.15
CA SER A 10 -0.40 -14.64 -0.80
C SER A 10 -0.55 -15.76 0.24
N SER A 11 -0.43 -17.02 -0.18
CA SER A 11 -0.39 -18.15 0.76
C SER A 11 0.84 -18.15 1.69
N THR A 12 1.88 -17.37 1.37
CA THR A 12 3.13 -17.27 2.15
C THR A 12 3.43 -15.86 2.63
N THR A 13 2.58 -14.89 2.30
CA THR A 13 2.74 -13.47 2.65
C THR A 13 1.46 -12.99 3.31
N PHE A 14 1.52 -12.66 4.60
CA PHE A 14 0.40 -11.99 5.25
C PHE A 14 0.15 -10.62 4.62
N PRO A 15 -1.10 -10.12 4.64
CA PRO A 15 -1.42 -8.80 4.14
C PRO A 15 -0.44 -7.73 4.62
N SER A 16 0.34 -7.22 3.69
CA SER A 16 1.45 -6.28 3.92
C SER A 16 1.28 -5.04 3.07
N ILE A 17 1.87 -3.92 3.47
CA ILE A 17 1.73 -2.64 2.79
C ILE A 17 2.95 -2.44 1.90
N ARG A 18 2.73 -2.30 0.59
CA ARG A 18 3.76 -1.96 -0.39
C ARG A 18 3.42 -0.68 -1.13
N HIS A 19 4.43 -0.04 -1.69
CA HIS A 19 4.25 1.07 -2.61
C HIS A 19 5.19 1.00 -3.80
N THR A 20 4.78 1.67 -4.87
CA THR A 20 5.59 2.00 -6.04
C THR A 20 5.11 3.35 -6.59
N GLY A 21 5.74 3.85 -7.64
CA GLY A 21 5.43 5.14 -8.22
C GLY A 21 6.02 5.34 -9.60
N ARG A 22 5.68 6.48 -10.20
CA ARG A 22 6.31 7.01 -11.40
C ARG A 22 6.42 8.52 -11.36
N GLN A 23 7.52 9.01 -11.89
CA GLN A 23 7.82 10.39 -12.19
C GLN A 23 7.14 10.83 -13.50
N ALA A 24 7.06 12.14 -13.72
CA ALA A 24 6.45 12.69 -14.93
C ALA A 24 7.18 12.28 -16.22
N SER A 25 8.49 12.05 -16.15
CA SER A 25 9.34 11.67 -17.28
C SER A 25 9.31 10.18 -17.64
N ASP A 26 8.66 9.33 -16.83
CA ASP A 26 8.66 7.89 -17.07
C ASP A 26 7.84 7.49 -18.30
N PRO A 27 8.19 6.38 -18.97
CA PRO A 27 7.39 5.84 -20.06
C PRO A 27 5.91 5.65 -19.66
N PRO A 28 4.95 5.91 -20.57
CA PRO A 28 3.54 5.67 -20.30
C PRO A 28 3.27 4.21 -19.93
N GLY A 29 2.44 4.00 -18.92
CA GLY A 29 2.04 2.66 -18.47
C GLY A 29 3.07 1.91 -17.62
N VAL A 30 4.18 2.55 -17.24
CA VAL A 30 5.24 1.92 -16.44
C VAL A 30 5.38 2.65 -15.10
N MET A 31 5.34 1.88 -13.99
CA MET A 31 5.76 2.33 -12.66
C MET A 31 7.24 1.98 -12.51
N THR A 32 8.12 2.98 -12.52
CA THR A 32 9.58 2.76 -12.58
C THR A 32 10.24 2.79 -11.21
N LEU A 33 9.61 3.41 -10.21
CA LEU A 33 10.13 3.36 -8.84
C LEU A 33 10.06 1.92 -8.32
N PRO A 34 11.09 1.45 -7.62
CA PRO A 34 11.10 0.10 -7.08
C PRO A 34 9.87 -0.11 -6.19
N GLU A 35 9.35 -1.33 -6.24
CA GLU A 35 8.35 -1.75 -5.27
C GLU A 35 9.01 -1.98 -3.92
N GLU A 36 8.56 -1.26 -2.90
CA GLU A 36 9.12 -1.31 -1.56
C GLU A 36 8.05 -1.67 -0.53
N THR A 37 8.48 -2.31 0.57
CA THR A 37 7.60 -2.66 1.68
C THR A 37 7.64 -1.59 2.75
N ILE A 38 6.49 -0.99 3.06
CA ILE A 38 6.34 -0.03 4.16
C ILE A 38 6.22 -0.80 5.47
N ILE A 39 5.32 -1.79 5.52
CA ILE A 39 5.08 -2.65 6.68
C ILE A 39 4.86 -4.07 6.20
N ALA A 40 5.61 -5.02 6.76
CA ALA A 40 5.33 -6.44 6.63
C ALA A 40 4.28 -6.86 7.68
N GLY A 41 3.15 -7.41 7.23
CA GLY A 41 2.09 -7.89 8.10
C GLY A 41 2.51 -9.11 8.91
N GLY A 42 2.01 -9.20 10.14
CA GLY A 42 2.25 -10.33 11.04
C GLY A 42 1.12 -11.36 11.07
N GLY A 43 -0.04 -11.05 10.47
CA GLY A 43 -1.20 -11.94 10.42
C GLY A 43 -2.23 -11.52 9.39
N GLY A 44 -3.28 -12.33 9.24
CA GLY A 44 -4.41 -12.06 8.35
C GLY A 44 -5.74 -11.95 9.10
N GLN A 45 -6.72 -11.28 8.48
CA GLN A 45 -8.10 -11.26 8.97
C GLN A 45 -8.80 -12.60 8.66
N LEU A 46 -9.44 -13.19 9.66
CA LEU A 46 -10.21 -14.43 9.55
C LEU A 46 -11.71 -14.16 9.68
N ASN A 47 -12.49 -14.83 8.83
CA ASN A 47 -13.96 -14.82 8.88
C ASN A 47 -14.62 -13.44 8.73
N VAL A 48 -13.87 -12.45 8.22
CA VAL A 48 -14.36 -11.11 7.89
C VAL A 48 -13.87 -10.73 6.50
N SER A 49 -14.67 -9.98 5.75
CA SER A 49 -14.35 -9.53 4.38
C SER A 49 -14.41 -8.01 4.28
N ARG A 50 -13.59 -7.35 5.10
CA ARG A 50 -13.54 -5.88 5.26
C ARG A 50 -12.13 -5.31 5.02
N TRP A 51 -11.17 -6.16 4.64
CA TRP A 51 -9.82 -5.73 4.35
C TRP A 51 -9.79 -4.75 3.18
N GLY A 52 -9.10 -3.63 3.37
CA GLY A 52 -8.98 -2.54 2.41
C GLY A 52 -9.99 -1.41 2.64
N ASP A 53 -10.90 -1.53 3.61
CA ASP A 53 -11.85 -0.45 3.93
C ASP A 53 -11.14 0.79 4.48
N TYR A 54 -9.98 0.60 5.12
CA TYR A 54 -9.20 1.66 5.75
C TYR A 54 -7.88 1.88 5.02
N ALA A 55 -7.97 2.46 3.83
CA ALA A 55 -6.83 2.93 3.06
C ALA A 55 -7.15 4.28 2.38
N HIS A 56 -6.22 5.22 2.41
CA HIS A 56 -6.38 6.51 1.74
C HIS A 56 -5.02 7.06 1.31
N MET A 57 -4.96 7.66 0.13
CA MET A 57 -3.80 8.36 -0.38
C MET A 57 -4.22 9.73 -0.89
N ASP A 58 -3.46 10.76 -0.53
CA ASP A 58 -3.68 12.13 -1.01
C ASP A 58 -2.36 12.79 -1.39
N VAL A 59 -2.44 13.78 -2.27
CA VAL A 59 -1.28 14.60 -2.64
C VAL A 59 -0.93 15.52 -1.47
N ASP A 60 0.36 15.66 -1.17
CA ASP A 60 0.83 16.63 -0.19
C ASP A 60 0.60 18.06 -0.72
N PRO A 61 -0.27 18.87 -0.07
CA PRO A 61 -0.64 20.19 -0.58
C PRO A 61 0.51 21.21 -0.52
N VAL A 62 1.63 20.88 0.14
CA VAL A 62 2.78 21.78 0.26
C VAL A 62 3.73 21.64 -0.93
N THR A 63 3.96 20.41 -1.40
CA THR A 63 5.02 20.12 -2.38
C THR A 63 4.48 19.70 -3.75
N ASP A 64 3.21 19.27 -3.83
CA ASP A 64 2.55 18.72 -5.03
C ASP A 64 3.31 17.54 -5.70
N THR A 65 4.30 16.98 -4.99
CA THR A 65 5.22 15.94 -5.47
C THR A 65 5.46 14.83 -4.43
N THR A 66 4.99 15.01 -3.20
CA THR A 66 4.92 13.98 -2.16
C THR A 66 3.46 13.59 -1.89
N PHE A 67 3.26 12.46 -1.20
CA PHE A 67 1.94 11.90 -0.94
C PHE A 67 1.81 11.51 0.53
N TRP A 68 0.62 11.75 1.11
CA TRP A 68 0.21 11.20 2.39
C TRP A 68 -0.48 9.87 2.16
N PHE A 69 -0.12 8.84 2.94
CA PHE A 69 -0.71 7.51 2.81
C PHE A 69 -1.05 6.91 4.17
N THR A 70 -2.28 6.43 4.29
CA THR A 70 -2.75 5.63 5.42
C THR A 70 -3.25 4.27 4.92
N HIS A 71 -2.96 3.23 5.69
CA HIS A 71 -3.41 1.87 5.38
C HIS A 71 -3.46 1.02 6.66
N GLU A 72 -4.41 0.10 6.74
CA GLU A 72 -4.50 -0.89 7.82
C GLU A 72 -3.45 -2.01 7.71
N TYR A 73 -3.04 -2.56 8.84
CA TYR A 73 -2.23 -3.78 8.91
C TYR A 73 -2.57 -4.57 10.18
N VAL A 74 -2.25 -5.86 10.19
CA VAL A 74 -2.52 -6.75 11.32
C VAL A 74 -1.22 -7.39 11.81
N GLN A 75 -1.00 -7.33 13.13
CA GLN A 75 0.19 -7.91 13.78
C GLN A 75 0.05 -9.41 14.09
N SER A 76 -1.17 -9.89 14.32
CA SER A 76 -1.44 -11.30 14.64
C SER A 76 -2.78 -11.72 14.05
N THR A 77 -2.84 -12.93 13.52
CA THR A 77 -4.04 -13.46 12.85
C THR A 77 -5.25 -13.46 13.78
N GLY A 78 -6.36 -12.87 13.32
CA GLY A 78 -7.55 -12.68 14.13
C GLY A 78 -8.73 -12.17 13.31
N SER A 79 -9.87 -11.92 13.95
CA SER A 79 -11.06 -11.35 13.30
C SER A 79 -11.16 -9.83 13.46
N PHE A 80 -10.46 -9.24 14.44
CA PHE A 80 -10.31 -7.80 14.69
C PHE A 80 -8.96 -7.52 15.37
#